data_AF-A0AAW0A3Y2-F1
#
_entry.id   AF-A0AAW0A3Y2-F1
#
_cell.length_a   1.000
_cell.length_b   1.000
_cell.length_c   1.000
_cell.angle_alpha   90.00
_cell.angle_beta   90.00
_cell.angle_gamma   90.00
#
_symmetry.space_group_name_H-M   'P 1'
#
loop_
_entity.id
_entity.type
_entity.pdbx_description
1 polymer ?
#
loop_
_entity_poly.entity_id
_entity_poly.type
_entity_poly.pdbx_seq_one_letter_code
_entity_poly.pdbx_strand_id
1 'polypeptide(L)'
;MSSTPTSPPPHRLDARPPFSGSTSTDSDTRPTDFILRSCEGVDFHVRKDMLKALSDFFDDMFSMVEKGRDGEDLSYAGKTVLALPESTKVLYALLRIAYPRQQPSVGTPEQGLGIDEILEMMEAAQKYQFVVAEPLVKNLLGAPALIQENPHRIFAIAHLYQLPADTVRKAALGTLRSSATPHVLDFPEMDRISWSTAQRLFNFHQTCGARVAERLGEVVQAGQMLLNNKQTQKPYIWWQFNDGDSYWDFSGVHDAPCGARMAIGKNKTAAPWFTAHFAKLLGSIRASPSPITVLVEAAKVAPSERNLINACEACKKLADEDLNNFAERLSVQVHTFTEQLAKAYF
;
A
#
# COMPACT_ATOMS: atom_id res chain seq x y z
N MET A 1 -9.40 58.37 -35.25
CA MET A 1 -9.59 57.84 -33.89
C MET A 1 -10.20 56.45 -34.03
N SER A 2 -9.36 55.42 -34.16
CA SER A 2 -9.81 54.04 -34.29
C SER A 2 -9.85 53.43 -32.90
N SER A 3 -11.07 53.22 -32.39
CA SER A 3 -11.33 52.52 -31.15
C SER A 3 -11.02 51.04 -31.34
N THR A 4 -9.93 50.57 -30.75
CA THR A 4 -9.65 49.13 -30.60
C THR A 4 -10.75 48.50 -29.74
N PRO A 5 -11.36 47.38 -30.16
CA PRO A 5 -12.30 46.67 -29.32
C PRO A 5 -11.54 46.06 -28.15
N THR A 6 -11.89 46.48 -26.94
CA THR A 6 -11.42 45.90 -25.69
C THR A 6 -11.73 44.41 -25.72
N SER A 7 -10.69 43.58 -25.71
CA SER A 7 -10.82 42.13 -25.54
C SER A 7 -11.68 41.85 -24.30
N PRO A 8 -12.67 40.95 -24.36
CA PRO A 8 -13.41 40.55 -23.17
C PRO A 8 -12.40 40.00 -22.14
N PRO A 9 -12.60 40.27 -20.83
CA PRO A 9 -11.76 39.68 -19.79
C PRO A 9 -11.79 38.16 -19.96
N PRO A 10 -10.67 37.45 -19.73
CA PRO A 10 -10.64 36.00 -19.88
C PRO A 10 -11.81 35.40 -19.09
N HIS A 11 -12.57 34.50 -19.72
CA HIS A 11 -13.66 33.77 -19.07
C HIS A 11 -13.10 33.09 -17.81
N ARG A 12 -13.33 33.69 -16.64
CA ARG A 12 -12.93 33.14 -15.35
C ARG A 12 -13.92 32.05 -14.98
N LEU A 13 -13.41 30.85 -14.71
CA LEU A 13 -14.21 29.68 -14.40
C LEU A 13 -14.37 29.58 -12.89
N ASP A 14 -15.59 29.46 -12.39
CA ASP A 14 -15.83 29.14 -11.00
C ASP A 14 -15.57 27.64 -10.76
N ALA A 15 -15.10 27.30 -9.57
CA ALA A 15 -14.99 25.92 -9.12
C ALA A 15 -16.36 25.24 -9.09
N ARG A 16 -16.38 23.91 -9.18
CA ARG A 16 -17.61 23.13 -9.02
C ARG A 16 -18.17 23.26 -7.60
N PRO A 17 -19.48 22.99 -7.38
CA PRO A 17 -20.06 22.94 -6.04
C PRO A 17 -19.24 22.03 -5.11
N PRO A 18 -19.04 22.40 -3.84
CA PRO A 18 -19.76 23.45 -3.12
C PRO A 18 -19.06 24.82 -3.10
N PHE A 19 -18.01 25.03 -3.91
CA PHE A 19 -17.21 26.27 -3.93
C PHE A 19 -17.52 27.17 -5.15
N SER A 20 -18.60 26.89 -5.89
CA SER A 20 -19.06 27.70 -7.01
C SER A 20 -19.59 29.05 -6.55
N GLY A 21 -19.49 30.09 -7.39
CA GLY A 21 -20.04 31.42 -7.11
C GLY A 21 -21.57 31.50 -7.19
N SER A 22 -22.22 30.49 -7.77
CA SER A 22 -23.68 30.40 -7.82
C SER A 22 -24.26 30.18 -6.44
N THR A 23 -25.13 31.09 -6.03
CA THR A 23 -26.03 30.95 -4.88
C THR A 23 -26.68 29.58 -4.93
N SER A 24 -26.32 28.68 -4.00
CA SER A 24 -27.17 27.54 -3.69
C SER A 24 -28.56 28.08 -3.39
N THR A 25 -29.58 27.48 -4.00
CA THR A 25 -30.99 27.74 -3.68
C THR A 25 -31.38 27.31 -2.27
N ASP A 26 -30.42 26.84 -1.46
CA ASP A 26 -30.58 26.61 -0.03
C ASP A 26 -30.51 27.94 0.72
N SER A 27 -31.64 28.34 1.29
CA SER A 27 -31.78 29.54 2.12
C SER A 27 -30.92 29.52 3.40
N ASP A 28 -30.24 28.41 3.71
CA ASP A 28 -29.44 28.20 4.92
C ASP A 28 -27.93 28.43 4.75
N THR A 29 -27.46 28.72 3.55
CA THR A 29 -26.03 28.99 3.29
C THR A 29 -25.70 30.48 3.34
N ARG A 30 -24.86 30.88 4.32
CA ARG A 30 -24.32 32.25 4.40
C ARG A 30 -23.53 32.59 3.13
N PRO A 31 -23.57 33.84 2.65
CA PRO A 31 -22.85 34.26 1.46
C PRO A 31 -21.34 34.11 1.63
N THR A 32 -20.65 33.86 0.52
CA THR A 32 -19.19 33.83 0.43
C THR A 32 -18.64 35.25 0.30
N ASP A 33 -17.54 35.55 0.99
CA ASP A 33 -16.95 36.89 1.13
C ASP A 33 -15.45 36.94 0.74
N PHE A 34 -14.91 35.81 0.25
CA PHE A 34 -13.53 35.70 -0.20
C PHE A 34 -13.40 34.74 -1.38
N ILE A 35 -12.40 34.97 -2.23
CA ILE A 35 -12.10 34.11 -3.38
C ILE A 35 -10.66 33.63 -3.27
N LEU A 36 -10.47 32.32 -3.26
CA LEU A 36 -9.17 31.69 -3.54
C LEU A 36 -9.12 31.35 -5.03
N ARG A 37 -8.07 31.75 -5.73
CA ARG A 37 -7.88 31.46 -7.16
C ARG A 37 -6.74 30.47 -7.34
N SER A 38 -6.99 29.36 -8.04
CA SER A 38 -5.93 28.41 -8.41
C SER A 38 -4.95 29.00 -9.44
N CYS A 39 -3.80 28.36 -9.63
CA CYS A 39 -2.84 28.77 -10.66
C CYS A 39 -3.39 28.66 -12.09
N GLU A 40 -4.44 27.85 -12.27
CA GLU A 40 -5.17 27.66 -13.53
C GLU A 40 -6.28 28.70 -13.72
N GLY A 41 -6.45 29.63 -12.78
CA GLY A 41 -7.42 30.73 -12.87
C GLY A 41 -8.85 30.35 -12.48
N VAL A 42 -9.05 29.22 -11.78
CA VAL A 42 -10.37 28.80 -11.28
C VAL A 42 -10.64 29.44 -9.92
N ASP A 43 -11.82 30.04 -9.78
CA ASP A 43 -12.22 30.80 -8.59
C ASP A 43 -13.02 29.93 -7.61
N PHE A 44 -12.53 29.82 -6.37
CA PHE A 44 -13.16 29.14 -5.25
C PHE A 44 -13.78 30.15 -4.31
N HIS A 45 -15.10 30.17 -4.26
CA HIS A 45 -15.85 31.08 -3.40
C HIS A 45 -15.95 30.47 -2.01
N VAL A 46 -15.35 31.14 -1.04
CA VAL A 46 -15.22 30.66 0.35
C VAL A 46 -15.62 31.74 1.34
N ARG A 47 -15.69 31.36 2.62
CA ARG A 47 -15.98 32.29 3.72
C ARG A 47 -14.72 32.53 4.56
N LYS A 48 -14.40 33.80 4.84
CA LYS A 48 -13.24 34.19 5.67
C LYS A 48 -13.33 33.55 7.05
N ASP A 49 -14.50 33.60 7.70
CA ASP A 49 -14.71 33.05 9.04
C ASP A 49 -14.39 31.54 9.12
N MET A 50 -14.73 30.79 8.08
CA MET A 50 -14.44 29.36 8.00
C MET A 50 -12.95 29.10 7.74
N LEU A 51 -12.30 29.90 6.87
CA LEU A 51 -10.85 29.81 6.68
C LEU A 51 -10.10 30.12 7.99
N LYS A 52 -10.46 31.20 8.70
CA LYS A 52 -9.90 31.54 10.02
C LYS A 52 -10.02 30.38 11.01
N ALA A 53 -11.20 29.74 11.05
CA ALA A 53 -11.47 28.64 11.96
C ALA A 53 -10.71 27.34 11.64
N LEU A 54 -10.25 27.16 10.40
CA LEU A 54 -9.62 25.93 9.92
C LEU A 54 -8.12 26.05 9.66
N SER A 55 -7.61 27.28 9.61
CA SER A 55 -6.24 27.61 9.20
C SER A 55 -5.72 28.83 9.97
N ASP A 56 -4.69 28.59 10.78
CA ASP A 56 -4.00 29.65 11.52
C ASP A 56 -3.36 30.67 10.57
N PHE A 57 -2.82 30.20 9.43
CA PHE A 57 -2.27 31.06 8.37
C PHE A 57 -3.31 32.09 7.89
N PHE A 58 -4.53 31.64 7.58
CA PHE A 58 -5.57 32.54 7.10
C PHE A 58 -6.08 33.46 8.22
N ASP A 59 -6.11 33.00 9.47
CA ASP A 59 -6.46 33.85 10.62
C ASP A 59 -5.47 35.01 10.80
N ASP A 60 -4.18 34.71 10.77
CA ASP A 60 -3.11 35.72 10.83
C ASP A 60 -3.17 36.67 9.63
N MET A 61 -3.27 36.13 8.41
CA MET A 61 -3.32 36.91 7.18
C MET A 61 -4.48 37.92 7.21
N PHE A 62 -5.69 37.48 7.54
CA PHE A 62 -6.85 38.38 7.60
C PHE A 62 -6.74 39.39 8.74
N SER A 63 -6.22 38.99 9.91
CA SER A 63 -6.00 39.89 11.04
C SER A 63 -4.98 41.00 10.73
N MET A 64 -4.02 40.75 9.84
CA MET A 64 -3.06 41.76 9.37
C MET A 64 -3.69 42.75 8.37
N VAL A 65 -4.54 42.27 7.46
CA VAL A 65 -5.25 43.11 6.49
C VAL A 65 -6.24 44.04 7.21
N GLU A 66 -6.98 43.53 8.21
CA GLU A 66 -7.91 44.31 9.03
C GLU A 66 -7.23 45.45 9.83
N LYS A 67 -5.91 45.35 10.08
CA LYS A 67 -5.10 46.37 10.77
C LYS A 67 -4.52 47.45 9.86
N GLY A 68 -4.94 47.52 8.59
CA GLY A 68 -4.65 48.65 7.71
C GLY A 68 -3.30 48.58 6.98
N ARG A 69 -2.79 47.37 6.68
CA ARG A 69 -1.72 47.24 5.68
C ARG A 69 -2.34 47.26 4.30
N ASP A 70 -2.15 48.37 3.59
CA ASP A 70 -2.53 48.57 2.19
C ASP A 70 -1.89 47.51 1.29
N GLY A 71 -2.62 46.44 1.01
CA GLY A 71 -2.42 45.64 -0.19
C GLY A 71 -3.40 46.14 -1.25
N GLU A 72 -2.95 46.35 -2.49
CA GLU A 72 -3.84 46.55 -3.64
C GLU A 72 -4.71 45.30 -3.82
N ASP A 73 -5.84 45.26 -3.11
CA ASP A 73 -6.79 44.17 -3.18
C ASP A 73 -7.42 44.17 -4.58
N LEU A 74 -7.06 43.16 -5.38
CA LEU A 74 -7.75 42.84 -6.62
C LEU A 74 -9.18 42.43 -6.28
N SER A 75 -10.08 43.40 -6.24
CA SER A 75 -11.49 43.16 -5.98
C SER A 75 -12.17 42.56 -7.21
N TYR A 76 -12.90 41.46 -7.02
CA TYR A 76 -13.79 40.91 -8.04
C TYR A 76 -15.19 40.77 -7.44
N ALA A 77 -16.18 41.40 -8.06
CA ALA A 77 -17.56 41.44 -7.58
C ALA A 77 -17.68 41.88 -6.09
N GLY A 78 -16.78 42.75 -5.63
CA GLY A 78 -16.74 43.22 -4.24
C GLY A 78 -16.06 42.29 -3.23
N LYS A 79 -15.44 41.18 -3.67
CA LYS A 79 -14.66 40.26 -2.82
C LYS A 79 -13.17 40.38 -3.09
N THR A 80 -12.35 40.24 -2.04
CA THR A 80 -10.89 40.12 -2.16
C THR A 80 -10.54 38.77 -2.79
N VAL A 81 -9.65 38.77 -3.78
CA VAL A 81 -9.13 37.57 -4.44
C VAL A 81 -7.69 37.30 -4.04
N LEU A 82 -7.41 36.09 -3.55
CA LEU A 82 -6.06 35.61 -3.29
C LEU A 82 -5.68 34.53 -4.30
N ALA A 83 -4.68 34.80 -5.13
CA ALA A 83 -4.11 33.82 -6.05
C ALA A 83 -3.16 32.87 -5.32
N LEU A 84 -3.34 31.57 -5.55
CA LEU A 84 -2.58 30.49 -4.95
C LEU A 84 -1.88 29.67 -6.05
N PRO A 85 -0.67 29.14 -5.81
CA PRO A 85 0.07 28.35 -6.80
C PRO A 85 -0.49 26.93 -7.02
N GLU A 86 -1.37 26.45 -6.15
CA GLU A 86 -1.93 25.10 -6.22
C GLU A 86 -2.90 24.95 -7.39
N SER A 87 -2.91 23.75 -8.00
CA SER A 87 -3.81 23.39 -9.10
C SER A 87 -5.27 23.38 -8.65
N THR A 88 -6.21 23.50 -9.60
CA THR A 88 -7.64 23.43 -9.28
C THR A 88 -8.00 22.11 -8.59
N LYS A 89 -7.38 21.01 -9.01
CA LYS A 89 -7.66 19.67 -8.47
C LYS A 89 -7.24 19.56 -7.00
N VAL A 90 -6.02 19.99 -6.67
CA VAL A 90 -5.47 19.96 -5.31
C VAL A 90 -6.22 20.89 -4.37
N LEU A 91 -6.42 22.15 -4.80
CA LEU A 91 -7.11 23.14 -3.99
C LEU A 91 -8.56 22.73 -3.70
N TYR A 92 -9.25 22.18 -4.70
CA TYR A 92 -10.60 21.65 -4.53
C TYR A 92 -10.66 20.52 -3.49
N ALA A 93 -9.75 19.55 -3.60
CA ALA A 93 -9.72 18.40 -2.69
C ALA A 93 -9.37 18.83 -1.26
N LEU A 94 -8.36 19.70 -1.10
CA LEU A 94 -7.95 20.21 0.22
C LEU A 94 -9.09 20.96 0.92
N LEU A 95 -9.74 21.90 0.23
CA LEU A 95 -10.85 22.66 0.80
C LEU A 95 -12.03 21.76 1.17
N ARG A 96 -12.34 20.74 0.35
CA ARG A 96 -13.41 19.79 0.67
C ARG A 96 -13.15 18.95 1.92
N ILE A 97 -11.90 18.59 2.17
CA ILE A 97 -11.51 17.83 3.36
C ILE A 97 -11.52 18.74 4.60
N ALA A 98 -11.00 19.96 4.47
CA ALA A 98 -10.92 20.92 5.56
C ALA A 98 -12.32 21.38 6.02
N TYR A 99 -13.29 21.53 5.11
CA TYR A 99 -14.60 22.12 5.41
C TYR A 99 -15.61 21.09 5.98
N PRO A 100 -16.01 21.16 7.27
CA PRO A 100 -16.76 20.09 7.94
C PRO A 100 -18.16 19.84 7.36
N ARG A 101 -18.88 20.88 6.91
CA ARG A 101 -20.24 20.76 6.32
C ARG A 101 -20.24 20.24 4.89
N GLN A 102 -19.06 20.12 4.31
CA GLN A 102 -18.82 19.68 2.95
C GLN A 102 -17.94 18.43 2.94
N GLN A 103 -17.79 17.75 4.08
CA GLN A 103 -17.27 16.40 4.11
C GLN A 103 -18.29 15.48 3.44
N PRO A 104 -17.89 14.64 2.46
CA PRO A 104 -18.82 13.74 1.82
C PRO A 104 -19.37 12.74 2.85
N SER A 105 -20.69 12.58 2.89
CA SER A 105 -21.29 11.33 3.34
C SER A 105 -20.80 10.22 2.40
N VAL A 106 -20.18 9.18 2.97
CA VAL A 106 -19.81 7.87 2.39
C VAL A 106 -19.86 7.81 0.85
N GLY A 107 -18.69 7.94 0.21
CA GLY A 107 -18.51 7.86 -1.26
C GLY A 107 -17.73 9.06 -1.78
N THR A 108 -16.43 9.11 -1.49
CA THR A 108 -15.64 10.34 -1.51
C THR A 108 -15.11 10.76 -2.90
N PRO A 109 -14.98 12.08 -3.17
CA PRO A 109 -14.40 12.66 -4.41
C PRO A 109 -12.90 12.38 -4.64
N GLU A 110 -12.22 11.70 -3.71
CA GLU A 110 -10.81 11.31 -3.80
C GLU A 110 -10.58 10.02 -4.61
N GLN A 111 -11.64 9.46 -5.20
CA GLN A 111 -11.54 8.51 -6.30
C GLN A 111 -10.94 9.20 -7.54
N GLY A 112 -9.61 9.21 -7.64
CA GLY A 112 -8.89 9.72 -8.82
C GLY A 112 -7.72 10.66 -8.54
N LEU A 113 -7.33 10.86 -7.28
CA LEU A 113 -6.05 11.48 -6.95
C LEU A 113 -4.94 10.41 -6.97
N GLY A 114 -3.84 10.72 -7.65
CA GLY A 114 -2.61 9.94 -7.54
C GLY A 114 -1.81 10.37 -6.31
N ILE A 115 -0.69 9.69 -6.08
CA ILE A 115 0.19 9.97 -4.94
C ILE A 115 0.71 11.41 -4.99
N ASP A 116 1.10 11.87 -6.18
CA ASP A 116 1.65 13.21 -6.39
C ASP A 116 0.66 14.31 -5.99
N GLU A 117 -0.60 14.22 -6.40
CA GLU A 117 -1.59 15.23 -6.00
C GLU A 117 -1.94 15.17 -4.51
N ILE A 118 -1.91 13.98 -3.89
CA ILE A 118 -2.11 13.86 -2.44
C ILE A 118 -0.92 14.49 -1.68
N LEU A 119 0.31 14.39 -2.20
CA LEU A 119 1.48 15.05 -1.62
C LEU A 119 1.42 16.57 -1.80
N GLU A 120 1.02 17.06 -2.97
CA GLU A 120 0.76 18.49 -3.18
C GLU A 120 -0.31 19.01 -2.20
N MET A 121 -1.37 18.21 -1.95
CA MET A 121 -2.36 18.52 -0.92
C MET A 121 -1.76 18.55 0.49
N MET A 122 -0.87 17.61 0.82
CA MET A 122 -0.20 17.58 2.13
C MET A 122 0.69 18.81 2.33
N GLU A 123 1.45 19.19 1.30
CA GLU A 123 2.31 20.37 1.32
C GLU A 123 1.50 21.66 1.43
N ALA A 124 0.38 21.76 0.70
CA ALA A 124 -0.56 22.87 0.83
C ALA A 124 -1.23 22.90 2.21
N ALA A 125 -1.62 21.76 2.76
CA ALA A 125 -2.18 21.68 4.11
C ALA A 125 -1.20 22.19 5.17
N GLN A 126 0.09 21.83 5.08
CA GLN A 126 1.14 22.32 5.97
C GLN A 126 1.43 23.81 5.76
N LYS A 127 1.57 24.24 4.50
CA LYS A 127 1.86 25.63 4.12
C LYS A 127 0.78 26.60 4.61
N TYR A 128 -0.48 26.21 4.48
CA TYR A 128 -1.62 26.99 4.93
C TYR A 128 -2.10 26.58 6.32
N GLN A 129 -1.36 25.72 7.03
CA GLN A 129 -1.67 25.31 8.41
C GLN A 129 -3.13 24.83 8.60
N PHE A 130 -3.65 24.05 7.65
CA PHE A 130 -4.98 23.45 7.76
C PHE A 130 -4.95 22.25 8.73
N VAL A 131 -5.07 22.55 10.03
CA VAL A 131 -4.90 21.57 11.12
C VAL A 131 -5.83 20.36 10.99
N VAL A 132 -7.06 20.57 10.52
CA VAL A 132 -8.05 19.49 10.33
C VAL A 132 -7.74 18.63 9.09
N ALA A 133 -7.12 19.22 8.07
CA ALA A 133 -6.86 18.53 6.81
C ALA A 133 -5.66 17.59 6.91
N GLU A 134 -4.60 17.97 7.63
CA GLU A 134 -3.38 17.16 7.71
C GLU A 134 -3.63 15.70 8.13
N PRO A 135 -4.34 15.39 9.24
CA PRO A 135 -4.60 13.99 9.62
C PRO A 135 -5.41 13.23 8.58
N LEU A 136 -6.32 13.92 7.87
CA LEU A 136 -7.16 13.32 6.84
C LEU A 136 -6.33 13.00 5.58
N VAL A 137 -5.45 13.91 5.14
CA VAL A 137 -4.53 13.65 4.03
C VAL A 137 -3.54 12.53 4.37
N LYS A 138 -3.05 12.48 5.61
CA LYS A 138 -2.24 11.35 6.11
C LYS A 138 -2.97 10.01 5.99
N ASN A 139 -4.27 9.98 6.28
CA ASN A 139 -5.08 8.77 6.11
C ASN A 139 -5.24 8.37 4.63
N LEU A 140 -5.34 9.34 3.72
CA LEU A 140 -5.37 9.07 2.28
C LEU A 140 -4.07 8.46 1.79
N LEU A 141 -2.91 8.99 2.20
CA LEU A 141 -1.60 8.40 1.89
C LEU A 141 -1.44 6.98 2.45
N GLY A 142 -2.13 6.67 3.56
CA GLY A 142 -2.19 5.34 4.16
C GLY A 142 -3.23 4.39 3.55
N ALA A 143 -3.91 4.79 2.47
CA ALA A 143 -4.96 3.97 1.86
C ALA A 143 -4.39 2.62 1.37
N PRO A 144 -5.09 1.49 1.61
CA PRO A 144 -4.62 0.17 1.20
C PRO A 144 -4.26 0.08 -0.28
N ALA A 145 -5.07 0.68 -1.18
CA ALA A 145 -4.83 0.65 -2.62
C ALA A 145 -3.47 1.24 -3.00
N LEU A 146 -3.12 2.42 -2.46
CA LEU A 146 -1.84 3.07 -2.71
C LEU A 146 -0.66 2.24 -2.19
N ILE A 147 -0.81 1.65 -1.00
CA ILE A 147 0.21 0.77 -0.43
C ILE A 147 0.43 -0.47 -1.30
N GLN A 148 -0.63 -1.07 -1.85
CA GLN A 148 -0.50 -2.25 -2.70
C GLN A 148 0.23 -1.94 -4.01
N GLU A 149 -0.06 -0.79 -4.60
CA GLU A 149 0.51 -0.37 -5.89
C GLU A 149 1.95 0.13 -5.74
N ASN A 150 2.23 0.91 -4.70
CA ASN A 150 3.48 1.65 -4.55
C ASN A 150 4.12 1.49 -3.14
N PRO A 151 4.37 0.26 -2.66
CA PRO A 151 4.78 0.02 -1.27
C PRO A 151 6.10 0.71 -0.88
N HIS A 152 7.08 0.76 -1.79
CA HIS A 152 8.37 1.42 -1.54
C HIS A 152 8.22 2.94 -1.41
N ARG A 153 7.46 3.56 -2.33
CA ARG A 153 7.18 4.99 -2.33
C ARG A 153 6.39 5.39 -1.09
N ILE A 154 5.33 4.63 -0.75
CA ILE A 154 4.53 4.89 0.46
C ILE A 154 5.36 4.70 1.73
N PHE A 155 6.30 3.75 1.79
CA PHE A 155 7.21 3.64 2.93
C PHE A 155 8.05 4.91 3.11
N ALA A 156 8.63 5.44 2.02
CA ALA A 156 9.39 6.69 2.07
C ALA A 156 8.53 7.88 2.52
N ILE A 157 7.35 8.05 1.91
CA ILE A 157 6.37 9.08 2.27
C ILE A 157 5.96 8.94 3.75
N ALA A 158 5.74 7.72 4.22
CA ALA A 158 5.33 7.45 5.59
C ALA A 158 6.34 7.99 6.61
N HIS A 159 7.63 7.88 6.31
CA HIS A 159 8.68 8.45 7.13
C HIS A 159 8.81 9.98 6.98
N LEU A 160 8.75 10.50 5.76
CA LEU A 160 8.88 11.94 5.49
C LEU A 160 7.78 12.78 6.14
N TYR A 161 6.54 12.29 6.11
CA TYR A 161 5.37 13.01 6.62
C TYR A 161 4.88 12.47 7.97
N GLN A 162 5.62 11.57 8.61
CA GLN A 162 5.31 10.99 9.92
C GLN A 162 3.87 10.44 9.94
N LEU A 163 3.60 9.53 9.00
CA LEU A 163 2.34 8.79 8.95
C LEU A 163 2.25 7.80 10.13
N PRO A 164 1.06 7.29 10.45
CA PRO A 164 0.90 6.30 11.53
C PRO A 164 1.83 5.10 11.36
N ALA A 165 2.34 4.56 12.47
CA ALA A 165 3.26 3.41 12.45
C ALA A 165 2.67 2.18 11.71
N ASP A 166 1.34 2.02 11.75
CA ASP A 166 0.65 0.98 10.99
C ASP A 166 0.81 1.13 9.47
N THR A 167 0.83 2.36 8.94
CA THR A 167 1.10 2.64 7.52
C THR A 167 2.53 2.26 7.14
N VAL A 168 3.51 2.65 7.97
CA VAL A 168 4.93 2.29 7.78
C VAL A 168 5.08 0.77 7.69
N ARG A 169 4.49 0.05 8.66
CA ARG A 169 4.54 -1.41 8.73
C ARG A 169 3.87 -2.08 7.54
N LYS A 170 2.67 -1.61 7.15
CA LYS A 170 1.94 -2.14 5.97
C LYS A 170 2.72 -1.90 4.67
N ALA A 171 3.33 -0.73 4.51
CA ALA A 171 4.18 -0.42 3.37
C ALA A 171 5.41 -1.33 3.33
N ALA A 172 6.11 -1.49 4.45
CA ALA A 172 7.25 -2.40 4.58
C ALA A 172 6.87 -3.85 4.21
N LEU A 173 5.75 -4.37 4.73
CA LEU A 173 5.23 -5.68 4.35
C LEU A 173 4.89 -5.78 2.86
N GLY A 174 4.35 -4.72 2.27
CA GLY A 174 4.06 -4.64 0.84
C GLY A 174 5.32 -4.82 -0.02
N THR A 175 6.47 -4.31 0.44
CA THR A 175 7.75 -4.46 -0.30
C THR A 175 8.22 -5.90 -0.43
N LEU A 176 7.83 -6.79 0.50
CA LEU A 176 8.25 -8.20 0.51
C LEU A 176 7.74 -8.98 -0.71
N ARG A 177 6.75 -8.46 -1.44
CA ARG A 177 6.22 -9.06 -2.69
C ARG A 177 7.12 -8.83 -3.90
N SER A 178 8.08 -7.93 -3.78
CA SER A 178 9.00 -7.58 -4.84
C SER A 178 10.41 -8.04 -4.48
N SER A 179 11.15 -8.48 -5.49
CA SER A 179 12.61 -8.67 -5.42
C SER A 179 13.37 -7.43 -5.91
N ALA A 180 12.69 -6.28 -6.03
CA ALA A 180 13.29 -5.02 -6.45
C ALA A 180 14.48 -4.67 -5.56
N THR A 181 15.60 -4.40 -6.21
CA THR A 181 16.80 -3.88 -5.54
C THR A 181 16.72 -2.35 -5.46
N PRO A 182 17.43 -1.70 -4.53
CA PRO A 182 17.42 -0.24 -4.42
C PRO A 182 17.76 0.49 -5.73
N HIS A 183 18.55 -0.12 -6.61
CA HIS A 183 19.00 0.48 -7.87
C HIS A 183 17.93 0.57 -8.96
N VAL A 184 16.82 -0.17 -8.84
CA VAL A 184 15.72 -0.14 -9.82
C VAL A 184 14.53 0.70 -9.36
N LEU A 185 14.60 1.25 -8.15
CA LEU A 185 13.57 2.13 -7.62
C LEU A 185 13.82 3.55 -8.15
N ASP A 186 12.75 4.19 -8.61
CA ASP A 186 12.77 5.57 -9.08
C ASP A 186 11.47 6.25 -8.66
N PHE A 187 11.56 7.12 -7.67
CA PHE A 187 10.45 7.98 -7.24
C PHE A 187 10.98 9.24 -6.54
N PRO A 188 10.27 10.38 -6.62
CA PRO A 188 10.78 11.68 -6.17
C PRO A 188 11.23 11.74 -4.71
N GLU A 189 10.60 10.94 -3.84
CA GLU A 189 10.88 10.95 -2.40
C GLU A 189 12.21 10.30 -2.03
N MET A 190 12.87 9.59 -2.96
CA MET A 190 14.19 8.99 -2.74
C MET A 190 15.26 10.03 -2.41
N ASP A 191 15.17 11.24 -2.98
CA ASP A 191 16.13 12.31 -2.73
C ASP A 191 15.98 12.94 -1.33
N ARG A 192 14.83 12.72 -0.69
CA ARG A 192 14.46 13.32 0.60
C ARG A 192 14.60 12.35 1.77
N ILE A 193 14.45 11.05 1.54
CA ILE A 193 14.49 10.05 2.60
C ILE A 193 15.94 9.90 3.13
N SER A 194 16.09 9.72 4.46
CA SER A 194 17.42 9.48 5.01
C SER A 194 17.97 8.12 4.57
N TRP A 195 19.29 8.05 4.33
CA TRP A 195 19.99 6.79 4.06
C TRP A 195 19.70 5.72 5.13
N SER A 196 19.67 6.11 6.40
CA SER A 196 19.38 5.19 7.52
C SER A 196 17.99 4.56 7.42
N THR A 197 17.00 5.30 6.94
CA THR A 197 15.63 4.81 6.76
C THR A 197 15.55 3.84 5.59
N ALA A 198 16.17 4.17 4.46
CA ALA A 198 16.28 3.28 3.30
C ALA A 198 17.02 1.98 3.66
N GLN A 199 18.14 2.08 4.40
CA GLN A 199 18.91 0.94 4.87
C GLN A 199 18.10 0.04 5.83
N ARG A 200 17.27 0.62 6.70
CA ARG A 200 16.38 -0.15 7.60
C ARG A 200 15.39 -1.00 6.82
N LEU A 201 14.77 -0.45 5.77
CA LEU A 201 13.86 -1.21 4.90
C LEU A 201 14.58 -2.34 4.17
N PHE A 202 15.76 -2.06 3.61
CA PHE A 202 16.55 -3.08 2.93
C PHE A 202 16.96 -4.22 3.88
N ASN A 203 17.47 -3.88 5.06
CA ASN A 203 17.84 -4.86 6.09
C ASN A 203 16.63 -5.68 6.56
N PHE A 204 15.47 -5.03 6.72
CA PHE A 204 14.22 -5.71 7.04
C PHE A 204 13.87 -6.76 5.98
N HIS A 205 13.89 -6.39 4.68
CA HIS A 205 13.58 -7.31 3.59
C HIS A 205 14.51 -8.53 3.57
N GLN A 206 15.83 -8.30 3.63
CA GLN A 206 16.84 -9.36 3.65
C GLN A 206 16.71 -10.28 4.87
N THR A 207 16.54 -9.68 6.06
CA THR A 207 16.39 -10.43 7.32
C THR A 207 15.11 -11.24 7.29
N CYS A 208 14.01 -10.64 6.82
CA CYS A 208 12.72 -11.31 6.71
C CYS A 208 12.81 -12.52 5.76
N GLY A 209 13.38 -12.33 4.57
CA GLY A 209 13.58 -13.41 3.60
C GLY A 209 14.40 -14.56 4.18
N ALA A 210 15.52 -14.26 4.83
CA ALA A 210 16.37 -15.26 5.45
C ALA A 210 15.66 -16.04 6.58
N ARG A 211 15.02 -15.32 7.51
CA ARG A 211 14.40 -15.89 8.71
C ARG A 211 13.12 -16.67 8.40
N VAL A 212 12.31 -16.19 7.47
CA VAL A 212 11.11 -16.91 7.02
C VAL A 212 11.54 -18.20 6.34
N ALA A 213 12.48 -18.17 5.39
CA ALA A 213 12.95 -19.38 4.71
C ALA A 213 13.57 -20.40 5.68
N GLU A 214 14.39 -19.96 6.63
CA GLU A 214 14.94 -20.79 7.71
C GLU A 214 13.82 -21.45 8.52
N ARG A 215 12.87 -20.66 9.01
CA ARG A 215 11.76 -21.13 9.83
C ARG A 215 10.88 -22.16 9.10
N LEU A 216 10.59 -21.94 7.81
CA LEU A 216 9.82 -22.90 7.03
C LEU A 216 10.57 -24.22 6.84
N GLY A 217 11.90 -24.17 6.68
CA GLY A 217 12.76 -25.35 6.72
C GLY A 217 12.59 -26.12 8.03
N GLU A 218 12.69 -25.44 9.18
CA GLU A 218 12.49 -26.04 10.51
C GLU A 218 11.11 -26.70 10.66
N VAL A 219 10.04 -26.03 10.21
CA VAL A 219 8.66 -26.53 10.27
C VAL A 219 8.52 -27.85 9.51
N VAL A 220 9.12 -27.94 8.33
CA VAL A 220 9.13 -29.15 7.48
C VAL A 220 9.98 -30.26 8.12
N GLN A 221 11.19 -29.95 8.59
CA GLN A 221 12.07 -30.92 9.25
C GLN A 221 11.47 -31.47 10.56
N ALA A 222 10.81 -30.60 11.33
CA ALA A 222 10.11 -30.96 12.55
C ALA A 222 8.83 -31.78 12.29
N GLY A 223 8.36 -31.86 11.04
CA GLY A 223 7.14 -32.61 10.69
C GLY A 223 5.85 -31.93 11.17
N GLN A 224 5.85 -30.60 11.34
CA GLN A 224 4.64 -29.88 11.76
C GLN A 224 3.60 -29.76 10.62
N MET A 225 3.98 -30.14 9.39
CA MET A 225 3.14 -30.15 8.19
C MET A 225 3.15 -31.51 7.48
N LEU A 226 3.10 -32.61 8.22
CA LEU A 226 3.05 -33.97 7.64
C LEU A 226 1.66 -34.32 7.08
N LEU A 227 0.60 -33.83 7.73
CA LEU A 227 -0.78 -34.17 7.41
C LEU A 227 -1.42 -33.14 6.48
N ASN A 228 -1.88 -33.56 5.31
CA ASN A 228 -2.74 -32.78 4.43
C ASN A 228 -4.09 -32.51 5.13
N ASN A 229 -4.71 -33.57 5.65
CA ASN A 229 -5.95 -33.47 6.41
C ASN A 229 -5.77 -34.05 7.82
N LYS A 230 -5.89 -33.18 8.83
CA LYS A 230 -5.76 -33.57 10.24
C LYS A 230 -6.92 -34.42 10.74
N GLN A 231 -8.13 -34.25 10.21
CA GLN A 231 -9.32 -35.01 10.64
C GLN A 231 -9.23 -36.45 10.14
N THR A 232 -8.86 -36.64 8.88
CA THR A 232 -8.74 -37.97 8.28
C THR A 232 -7.35 -38.58 8.48
N GLN A 233 -6.45 -37.91 9.20
CA GLN A 233 -5.04 -38.30 9.37
C GLN A 233 -4.34 -38.61 8.03
N LYS A 234 -4.73 -37.91 6.95
CA LYS A 234 -4.18 -38.16 5.61
C LYS A 234 -2.91 -37.34 5.42
N PRO A 235 -1.73 -37.96 5.22
CA PRO A 235 -0.50 -37.25 4.91
C PRO A 235 -0.45 -36.79 3.47
N TYR A 236 0.45 -35.84 3.18
CA TYR A 236 0.75 -35.51 1.78
C TYR A 236 1.47 -36.67 1.09
N ILE A 237 1.20 -36.85 -0.20
CA ILE A 237 1.64 -37.99 -1.03
C ILE A 237 3.16 -38.17 -1.11
N TRP A 238 3.95 -37.15 -0.74
CA TRP A 238 5.41 -37.21 -0.78
C TRP A 238 6.07 -37.56 0.56
N TRP A 239 5.33 -37.69 1.68
CA TRP A 239 5.90 -37.99 2.99
C TRP A 239 5.98 -39.48 3.31
N GLN A 240 7.00 -39.88 4.06
CA GLN A 240 7.04 -41.15 4.78
C GLN A 240 7.67 -40.92 6.15
N PHE A 241 7.00 -41.37 7.20
CA PHE A 241 7.42 -41.11 8.58
C PHE A 241 6.97 -42.21 9.55
N ASN A 242 7.76 -42.37 10.60
CA ASN A 242 7.43 -43.20 11.75
C ASN A 242 7.88 -42.48 13.01
N ASP A 243 6.95 -41.79 13.67
CA ASP A 243 7.24 -40.97 14.85
C ASP A 243 6.81 -41.61 16.19
N GLY A 244 6.44 -42.90 16.16
CA GLY A 244 6.04 -43.68 17.34
C GLY A 244 4.57 -43.54 17.70
N ASP A 245 3.97 -42.36 17.47
CA ASP A 245 2.54 -42.09 17.69
C ASP A 245 1.72 -42.25 16.40
N SER A 246 2.36 -42.02 15.24
CA SER A 246 1.76 -42.14 13.92
C SER A 246 2.73 -42.79 12.94
N TYR A 247 2.19 -43.66 12.10
CA TYR A 247 2.94 -44.41 11.11
C TYR A 247 2.32 -44.17 9.73
N TRP A 248 3.15 -43.73 8.80
CA TRP A 248 2.78 -43.71 7.40
C TRP A 248 3.91 -44.23 6.53
N ASP A 249 3.65 -45.40 5.95
CA ASP A 249 4.50 -46.05 4.98
C ASP A 249 3.72 -46.32 3.70
N PHE A 250 4.38 -46.00 2.61
CA PHE A 250 3.86 -45.98 1.26
C PHE A 250 4.32 -47.19 0.45
N SER A 251 4.92 -48.20 1.10
CA SER A 251 5.30 -49.47 0.46
C SER A 251 4.09 -50.07 -0.27
N GLY A 252 4.08 -50.00 -1.61
CA GLY A 252 2.99 -50.48 -2.47
C GLY A 252 2.11 -49.39 -3.12
N VAL A 253 2.31 -48.11 -2.80
CA VAL A 253 1.58 -46.98 -3.43
C VAL A 253 2.43 -46.24 -4.47
N HIS A 254 3.76 -46.28 -4.30
CA HIS A 254 4.70 -45.65 -5.23
C HIS A 254 5.50 -46.70 -6.00
N ASP A 255 5.49 -46.58 -7.32
CA ASP A 255 6.37 -47.35 -8.21
C ASP A 255 7.76 -46.71 -8.31
N ALA A 256 8.75 -47.49 -8.74
CA ALA A 256 10.06 -46.93 -9.10
C ALA A 256 9.93 -46.06 -10.36
N PRO A 257 10.58 -44.88 -10.44
CA PRO A 257 11.57 -44.34 -9.50
C PRO A 257 10.98 -43.46 -8.36
N CYS A 258 9.66 -43.29 -8.31
CA CYS A 258 8.96 -42.42 -7.34
C CYS A 258 9.06 -42.89 -5.88
N GLY A 259 9.27 -44.20 -5.67
CA GLY A 259 9.46 -44.79 -4.35
C GLY A 259 10.78 -44.41 -3.65
N ALA A 260 11.70 -43.72 -4.32
CA ALA A 260 12.92 -43.21 -3.70
C ALA A 260 12.60 -42.23 -2.56
N ARG A 261 13.45 -42.19 -1.53
CA ARG A 261 13.23 -41.38 -0.33
C ARG A 261 14.51 -40.68 0.11
N MET A 262 14.37 -39.41 0.50
CA MET A 262 15.44 -38.59 1.05
C MET A 262 15.14 -38.26 2.50
N ALA A 263 16.14 -38.39 3.37
CA ALA A 263 16.05 -37.97 4.75
C ALA A 263 15.88 -36.45 4.85
N ILE A 264 14.94 -36.03 5.68
CA ILE A 264 14.62 -34.61 5.93
C ILE A 264 14.50 -34.30 7.42
N GLY A 265 14.43 -35.32 8.27
CA GLY A 265 14.40 -35.18 9.71
C GLY A 265 14.52 -36.54 10.39
N LYS A 266 14.51 -36.56 11.72
CA LYS A 266 14.56 -37.81 12.49
C LYS A 266 13.33 -38.66 12.16
N ASN A 267 13.56 -39.87 11.64
CA ASN A 267 12.54 -40.83 11.21
C ASN A 267 11.54 -40.29 10.16
N LYS A 268 11.96 -39.29 9.36
CA LYS A 268 11.13 -38.63 8.36
C LYS A 268 11.88 -38.59 7.05
N THR A 269 11.20 -38.99 5.99
CA THR A 269 11.70 -38.94 4.62
C THR A 269 10.65 -38.35 3.69
N ALA A 270 11.09 -37.80 2.57
CA ALA A 270 10.20 -37.36 1.50
C ALA A 270 10.69 -37.81 0.13
N ALA A 271 9.79 -37.74 -0.86
CA ALA A 271 10.15 -37.97 -2.25
C ALA A 271 11.22 -36.95 -2.73
N PRO A 272 12.25 -37.39 -3.49
CA PRO A 272 13.33 -36.52 -3.97
C PRO A 272 12.85 -35.33 -4.82
N TRP A 273 11.76 -35.50 -5.58
CA TRP A 273 11.21 -34.41 -6.38
C TRP A 273 10.67 -33.29 -5.48
N PHE A 274 10.06 -33.64 -4.35
CA PHE A 274 9.50 -32.66 -3.41
C PHE A 274 10.62 -31.92 -2.67
N THR A 275 11.68 -32.61 -2.25
CA THR A 275 12.81 -31.95 -1.57
C THR A 275 13.50 -30.95 -2.50
N ALA A 276 13.69 -31.30 -3.78
CA ALA A 276 14.22 -30.39 -4.80
C ALA A 276 13.27 -29.21 -5.06
N HIS A 277 11.98 -29.47 -5.20
CA HIS A 277 10.96 -28.43 -5.40
C HIS A 277 10.89 -27.47 -4.21
N PHE A 278 10.87 -28.00 -2.99
CA PHE A 278 10.82 -27.20 -1.76
C PHE A 278 12.08 -26.35 -1.56
N ALA A 279 13.27 -26.86 -1.92
CA ALA A 279 14.50 -26.07 -1.89
C ALA A 279 14.44 -24.86 -2.85
N LYS A 280 13.87 -25.02 -4.05
CA LYS A 280 13.63 -23.91 -4.99
C LYS A 280 12.63 -22.91 -4.41
N LEU A 281 11.53 -23.40 -3.84
CA LEU A 281 10.52 -22.57 -3.18
C LEU A 281 11.12 -21.74 -2.05
N LEU A 282 11.97 -22.33 -1.20
CA LEU A 282 12.68 -21.58 -0.15
C LEU A 282 13.61 -20.50 -0.73
N GLY A 283 14.23 -20.76 -1.88
CA GLY A 283 15.00 -19.75 -2.63
C GLY A 283 14.14 -18.57 -3.06
N SER A 284 12.97 -18.83 -3.66
CA SER A 284 12.02 -17.79 -4.07
C SER A 284 11.47 -17.02 -2.87
N ILE A 285 11.16 -17.70 -1.75
CA ILE A 285 10.69 -17.07 -0.51
C ILE A 285 11.78 -16.18 0.11
N ARG A 286 13.05 -16.60 0.04
CA ARG A 286 14.16 -15.76 0.53
C ARG A 286 14.29 -14.46 -0.26
N ALA A 287 14.01 -14.49 -1.56
CA ALA A 287 14.04 -13.31 -2.42
C ALA A 287 12.77 -12.46 -2.30
N SER A 288 11.62 -13.07 -2.02
CA SER A 288 10.33 -12.38 -1.87
C SER A 288 9.47 -13.11 -0.83
N PRO A 289 9.60 -12.77 0.46
CA PRO A 289 8.91 -13.48 1.53
C PRO A 289 7.46 -12.99 1.67
N SER A 290 6.60 -13.43 0.74
CA SER A 290 5.18 -13.08 0.75
C SER A 290 4.28 -14.30 0.61
N PRO A 291 3.04 -14.27 1.15
CA PRO A 291 2.08 -15.36 0.95
C PRO A 291 1.79 -15.63 -0.53
N ILE A 292 1.75 -14.58 -1.36
CA ILE A 292 1.50 -14.69 -2.80
C ILE A 292 2.66 -15.42 -3.48
N THR A 293 3.91 -15.14 -3.10
CA THR A 293 5.09 -15.84 -3.62
C THR A 293 4.97 -17.34 -3.38
N VAL A 294 4.52 -17.75 -2.19
CA VAL A 294 4.31 -19.18 -1.88
C VAL A 294 3.30 -19.81 -2.84
N LEU A 295 2.13 -19.18 -3.00
CA LEU A 295 1.04 -19.71 -3.83
C LEU A 295 1.45 -19.82 -5.29
N VAL A 296 2.17 -18.83 -5.82
CA VAL A 296 2.62 -18.80 -7.21
C VAL A 296 3.76 -19.78 -7.46
N GLU A 297 4.75 -19.83 -6.58
CA GLU A 297 5.97 -20.62 -6.79
C GLU A 297 5.76 -22.11 -6.49
N ALA A 298 4.89 -22.46 -5.54
CA ALA A 298 4.54 -23.86 -5.26
C ALA A 298 3.84 -24.54 -6.45
N ALA A 299 3.12 -23.78 -7.29
CA ALA A 299 2.51 -24.31 -8.50
C ALA A 299 3.53 -24.59 -9.63
N LYS A 300 4.74 -24.01 -9.57
CA LYS A 300 5.78 -24.09 -10.60
C LYS A 300 6.67 -25.33 -10.45
N VAL A 301 6.06 -26.51 -10.49
CA VAL A 301 6.81 -27.78 -10.50
C VAL A 301 7.63 -27.89 -11.79
N ALA A 302 8.93 -28.14 -11.67
CA ALA A 302 9.82 -28.19 -12.83
C ALA A 302 9.49 -29.38 -13.74
N PRO A 303 9.76 -29.32 -15.06
CA PRO A 303 9.46 -30.42 -15.99
C PRO A 303 10.05 -31.77 -15.56
N SER A 304 11.28 -31.77 -15.02
CA SER A 304 11.94 -32.97 -14.50
C SER A 304 11.21 -33.57 -13.29
N GLU A 305 10.76 -32.74 -12.36
CA GLU A 305 9.96 -33.15 -11.19
C GLU A 305 8.58 -33.66 -11.64
N ARG A 306 7.96 -32.97 -12.60
CA ARG A 306 6.67 -33.33 -13.16
C ARG A 306 6.70 -34.69 -13.86
N ASN A 307 7.77 -35.02 -14.56
CA ASN A 307 7.97 -36.34 -15.16
C ASN A 307 8.03 -37.45 -14.09
N LEU A 308 8.69 -37.19 -12.95
CA LEU A 308 8.73 -38.13 -11.82
C LEU A 308 7.36 -38.32 -11.15
N ILE A 309 6.57 -37.23 -11.03
CA ILE A 309 5.20 -37.27 -10.52
C ILE A 309 4.31 -38.11 -11.44
N ASN A 310 4.37 -37.86 -12.76
CA ASN A 310 3.53 -38.52 -13.76
C ASN A 310 3.89 -40.01 -13.98
N ALA A 311 5.11 -40.42 -13.63
CA ALA A 311 5.54 -41.81 -13.68
C ALA A 311 4.93 -42.69 -12.57
N CYS A 312 4.25 -42.09 -11.58
CA CYS A 312 3.60 -42.81 -10.49
C CYS A 312 2.09 -42.55 -10.48
N GLU A 313 1.30 -43.61 -10.50
CA GLU A 313 -0.17 -43.53 -10.63
C GLU A 313 -0.84 -42.80 -9.46
N ALA A 314 -0.31 -42.95 -8.24
CA ALA A 314 -0.82 -42.25 -7.06
C ALA A 314 -0.43 -40.76 -7.07
N CYS A 315 0.84 -40.44 -7.33
CA CYS A 315 1.34 -39.06 -7.39
C CYS A 315 0.64 -38.25 -8.49
N LYS A 316 0.44 -38.83 -9.68
CA LYS A 316 -0.27 -38.18 -10.78
C LYS A 316 -1.68 -37.72 -10.40
N LYS A 317 -2.36 -38.42 -9.49
CA LYS A 317 -3.72 -38.09 -9.03
C LYS A 317 -3.76 -37.07 -7.90
N LEU A 318 -2.80 -37.15 -6.98
CA LEU A 318 -2.89 -36.43 -5.69
C LEU A 318 -1.90 -35.28 -5.56
N ALA A 319 -0.78 -35.28 -6.29
CA ALA A 319 0.30 -34.33 -6.03
C ALA A 319 -0.11 -32.87 -6.22
N ASP A 320 -0.94 -32.54 -7.21
CA ASP A 320 -1.38 -31.16 -7.44
C ASP A 320 -2.33 -30.67 -6.34
N GLU A 321 -3.31 -31.49 -5.93
CA GLU A 321 -4.20 -31.16 -4.81
C GLU A 321 -3.41 -31.00 -3.50
N ASP A 322 -2.53 -31.95 -3.22
CA ASP A 322 -1.69 -31.95 -2.04
C ASP A 322 -0.74 -30.73 -2.03
N LEU A 323 -0.14 -30.37 -3.16
CA LEU A 323 0.73 -29.19 -3.30
C LEU A 323 -0.04 -27.89 -3.06
N ASN A 324 -1.26 -27.77 -3.60
CA ASN A 324 -2.10 -26.60 -3.37
C ASN A 324 -2.44 -26.46 -1.88
N ASN A 325 -2.89 -27.53 -1.23
CA ASN A 325 -3.20 -27.52 0.20
C ASN A 325 -1.94 -27.24 1.07
N PHE A 326 -0.78 -27.74 0.64
CA PHE A 326 0.49 -27.43 1.29
C PHE A 326 0.84 -25.94 1.15
N ALA A 327 0.73 -25.39 -0.06
CA ALA A 327 1.01 -24.00 -0.38
C ALA A 327 0.10 -23.05 0.40
N GLU A 328 -1.19 -23.33 0.49
CA GLU A 328 -2.14 -22.53 1.28
C GLU A 328 -1.72 -22.46 2.75
N ARG A 329 -1.45 -23.61 3.37
CA ARG A 329 -1.04 -23.67 4.78
C ARG A 329 0.32 -23.00 5.01
N LEU A 330 1.25 -23.17 4.07
CA LEU A 330 2.56 -22.53 4.13
C LEU A 330 2.44 -21.00 3.97
N SER A 331 1.52 -20.53 3.11
CA SER A 331 1.26 -19.10 2.91
C SER A 331 0.77 -18.42 4.19
N VAL A 332 -0.06 -19.10 4.99
CA VAL A 332 -0.55 -18.62 6.30
C VAL A 332 0.60 -18.52 7.31
N GLN A 333 1.54 -19.49 7.30
CA GLN A 333 2.75 -19.42 8.13
C GLN A 333 3.62 -18.23 7.73
N VAL A 334 3.84 -18.02 6.43
CA VAL A 334 4.59 -16.85 5.91
C VAL A 334 3.92 -15.55 6.34
N HIS A 335 2.60 -15.42 6.19
CA HIS A 335 1.87 -14.24 6.64
C HIS A 335 2.08 -13.97 8.14
N THR A 336 1.94 -15.00 8.97
CA THR A 336 2.10 -14.89 10.42
C THR A 336 3.52 -14.46 10.82
N PHE A 337 4.54 -15.07 10.22
CA PHE A 337 5.94 -14.77 10.55
C PHE A 337 6.38 -13.39 10.03
N THR A 338 5.97 -13.02 8.82
CA THR A 338 6.29 -11.69 8.26
C THR A 338 5.65 -10.57 9.11
N GLU A 339 4.40 -10.75 9.53
CA GLU A 339 3.70 -9.84 10.45
C GLU A 339 4.40 -9.70 11.80
N GLN A 340 4.82 -10.82 12.41
CA GLN A 340 5.54 -10.81 13.69
C GLN A 340 6.88 -10.08 13.58
N LEU A 341 7.65 -10.35 12.51
CA LEU A 341 8.92 -9.69 12.27
C LEU A 341 8.73 -8.20 12.02
N ALA A 342 7.74 -7.81 11.22
CA ALA A 342 7.46 -6.41 10.93
C ALA A 342 7.10 -5.62 12.20
N LYS A 343 6.29 -6.19 13.10
CA LYS A 343 5.96 -5.58 14.41
C LYS A 343 7.15 -5.43 15.34
N ALA A 344 8.14 -6.32 15.24
CA ALA A 344 9.37 -6.19 16.02
C ALA A 344 10.33 -5.15 15.40
N TYR A 345 10.22 -4.91 14.09
CA TYR A 345 11.13 -4.07 13.33
C TYR A 345 10.70 -2.61 13.22
N PHE A 346 9.40 -2.29 13.30
CA PHE A 346 8.81 -0.95 13.10
C PHE A 346 7.79 -0.63 14.18
#